data_AF-A0A9W6X0L8-F1
#
_entry.id   AF-A0A9W6X0L8-F1
#
_cell.length_a   1.000
_cell.length_b   1.000
_cell.length_c   1.000
_cell.angle_alpha   90.00
_cell.angle_beta   90.00
_cell.angle_gamma   90.00
#
_symmetry.space_group_name_H-M   'P 1'
#
loop_
_entity.id
_entity.type
_entity.pdbx_description
1 polymer ?
#
loop_
_entity_poly.entity_id
_entity_poly.type
_entity_poly.pdbx_seq_one_letter_code
_entity_poly.pdbx_strand_id
1 'polypeptide(L)'
;MDLLILTCKRRHAPATTGMVPFVLAKLPPGTSQADAIEKARSGKTMEALAGSDGALVYDVALVQPVATAFTKARASSNISRVFDEALFTEKLLSLPRGRVTMKSVEMNVRVALLYVLHWLYEQGTVVVNGRVEDSATAEISRAQLWQWVYHRVPIEGTPEQVSASWVIVLLLLGFRLADDIVVLFAI
;
A
#
# COMPACT_ATOMS: atom_id res chain seq x y z
N MET A 1 1.66 -9.34 10.97
CA MET A 1 1.72 -8.33 12.06
C MET A 1 1.96 -8.97 13.42
N ASP A 2 1.11 -9.90 13.86
CA ASP A 2 1.17 -10.45 15.22
C ASP A 2 2.52 -11.07 15.62
N LEU A 3 3.15 -11.85 14.73
CA LEU A 3 4.46 -12.44 15.00
C LEU A 3 5.51 -11.36 15.33
N LEU A 4 5.55 -10.27 14.56
CA LEU A 4 6.46 -9.14 14.80
C LEU A 4 6.20 -8.54 16.19
N ILE A 5 4.94 -8.26 16.52
CA ILE A 5 4.57 -7.65 17.81
C ILE A 5 4.97 -8.55 18.98
N LEU A 6 4.63 -9.84 18.94
CA LEU A 6 4.97 -10.79 20.01
C LEU A 6 6.47 -10.95 20.17
N THR A 7 7.19 -11.00 19.05
CA THR A 7 8.65 -11.13 18.99
C THR A 7 9.35 -9.91 19.60
N CYS A 8 8.89 -8.70 19.29
CA CYS A 8 9.40 -7.45 19.88
C CYS A 8 9.10 -7.37 21.39
N LYS A 9 7.85 -7.67 21.80
CA LYS A 9 7.43 -7.63 23.21
C LYS A 9 8.22 -8.59 24.09
N ARG A 10 8.50 -9.81 23.61
CA ARG A 10 9.34 -10.79 24.33
C ARG A 10 10.76 -10.26 24.59
N ARG A 11 11.23 -9.29 23.80
CA ARG A 11 12.55 -8.66 23.92
C ARG A 11 12.51 -7.23 24.46
N HIS A 12 11.36 -6.78 24.97
CA HIS A 12 11.17 -5.40 25.44
C HIS A 12 11.54 -4.33 24.40
N ALA A 13 11.35 -4.65 23.11
CA ALA A 13 11.57 -3.72 22.00
C ALA A 13 10.23 -3.17 21.49
N PRO A 14 10.19 -1.92 20.98
CA PRO A 14 8.99 -1.39 20.36
C PRO A 14 8.68 -2.10 19.04
N ALA A 15 7.40 -2.31 18.76
CA ALA A 15 6.89 -2.82 17.50
C ALA A 15 6.15 -1.71 16.73
N THR A 16 6.53 -1.45 15.48
CA THR A 16 5.82 -0.51 14.61
C THR A 16 5.28 -1.22 13.37
N THR A 17 4.09 -0.79 12.94
CA THR A 17 3.35 -1.33 11.79
C THR A 17 3.45 -0.42 10.58
N GLY A 18 2.92 -0.85 9.43
CA GLY A 18 3.11 -0.19 8.13
C GLY A 18 2.53 1.23 7.98
N MET A 19 2.63 1.79 6.78
CA MET A 19 2.24 3.17 6.46
C MET A 19 0.74 3.31 6.14
N VAL A 20 0.13 4.42 6.55
CA VAL A 20 -1.10 4.95 5.91
C VAL A 20 -0.69 5.95 4.82
N PRO A 21 -0.89 5.62 3.53
CA PRO A 21 -0.32 6.39 2.44
C PRO A 21 -1.21 7.54 1.95
N PHE A 22 -2.34 7.85 2.60
CA PHE A 22 -3.25 8.87 2.08
C PHE A 22 -2.60 10.25 2.05
N VAL A 23 -2.90 11.01 0.99
CA VAL A 23 -2.59 12.42 0.81
C VAL A 23 -3.92 13.16 0.72
N LEU A 24 -4.39 13.72 1.83
CA LEU A 24 -5.78 14.22 1.96
C LEU A 24 -6.08 15.38 1.00
N ALA A 25 -5.07 16.20 0.70
CA ALA A 25 -5.18 17.31 -0.24
C ALA A 25 -5.26 16.85 -1.72
N LYS A 26 -4.94 15.60 -2.03
CA LYS A 26 -4.90 15.05 -3.40
C LYS A 26 -5.84 13.87 -3.61
N LEU A 27 -6.90 13.78 -2.80
CA LEU A 27 -7.89 12.72 -2.93
C LEU A 27 -8.66 12.83 -4.27
N PRO A 28 -9.04 11.70 -4.89
CA PRO A 28 -9.85 11.72 -6.11
C PRO A 28 -11.20 12.43 -5.90
N PRO A 29 -11.77 13.07 -6.95
CA PRO A 29 -13.12 13.62 -6.90
C PRO A 29 -14.14 12.61 -6.35
N GLY A 30 -15.03 13.06 -5.48
CA GLY A 30 -16.03 12.21 -4.83
C GLY A 30 -15.51 11.41 -3.63
N THR A 31 -14.22 11.47 -3.29
CA THR A 31 -13.68 10.87 -2.06
C THR A 31 -13.69 11.89 -0.91
N SER A 32 -14.38 11.57 0.18
CA SER A 32 -14.43 12.42 1.38
C SER A 32 -13.12 12.34 2.17
N GLN A 33 -12.59 13.48 2.60
CA GLN A 33 -11.46 13.52 3.55
C GLN A 33 -11.83 12.88 4.88
N ALA A 34 -13.08 13.06 5.36
CA ALA A 34 -13.53 12.45 6.60
C ALA A 34 -13.51 10.91 6.51
N ASP A 35 -13.90 10.34 5.37
CA ASP A 35 -13.89 8.89 5.16
C ASP A 35 -12.45 8.35 5.08
N ALA A 36 -11.54 9.09 4.43
CA ALA A 36 -10.12 8.72 4.38
C ALA A 36 -9.48 8.75 5.77
N ILE A 37 -9.78 9.78 6.58
CA ILE A 37 -9.33 9.90 7.97
C ILE A 37 -9.91 8.74 8.81
N GLU A 38 -11.20 8.46 8.69
CA GLU A 38 -11.84 7.38 9.44
C GLU A 38 -11.28 6.01 9.07
N LYS A 39 -11.03 5.78 7.78
CA LYS A 39 -10.38 4.56 7.29
C LYS A 39 -8.95 4.42 7.84
N ALA A 40 -8.17 5.50 7.87
CA ALA A 40 -6.86 5.50 8.48
C ALA A 40 -6.95 5.18 9.99
N ARG A 41 -7.85 5.87 10.69
CA ARG A 41 -8.07 5.71 12.13
C ARG A 41 -8.51 4.30 12.49
N SER A 42 -9.44 3.69 11.75
CA SER A 42 -9.93 2.34 12.05
C SER A 42 -8.86 1.29 11.80
N GLY A 43 -8.12 1.38 10.69
CA GLY A 43 -6.98 0.52 10.41
C GLY A 43 -5.93 0.58 11.52
N LYS A 44 -5.56 1.79 11.93
CA LYS A 44 -4.60 2.02 13.02
C LYS A 44 -5.12 1.64 14.41
N THR A 45 -6.42 1.70 14.63
CA THR A 45 -7.05 1.17 15.85
C THR A 45 -6.84 -0.35 15.95
N MET A 46 -7.02 -1.09 14.84
CA MET A 46 -6.78 -2.54 14.84
C MET A 46 -5.32 -2.89 15.14
N GLU A 47 -4.38 -2.16 14.56
CA GLU A 47 -2.93 -2.34 14.82
C GLU A 47 -2.57 -2.03 16.28
N ALA A 48 -3.12 -0.94 16.84
CA ALA A 48 -2.90 -0.55 18.23
C ALA A 48 -3.47 -1.59 19.20
N LEU A 49 -4.69 -2.08 18.96
CA LEU A 49 -5.31 -3.15 19.76
C LEU A 49 -4.56 -4.48 19.66
N ALA A 50 -3.90 -4.75 18.54
CA ALA A 50 -3.01 -5.90 18.40
C ALA A 50 -1.70 -5.74 19.18
N GLY A 51 -1.36 -4.51 19.61
CA GLY A 51 -0.22 -4.22 20.46
C GLY A 51 0.94 -3.56 19.75
N SER A 52 0.70 -2.89 18.62
CA SER A 52 1.69 -2.00 18.03
C SER A 52 1.99 -0.81 18.96
N ASP A 53 3.24 -0.41 19.04
CA ASP A 53 3.72 0.71 19.85
C ASP A 53 3.72 2.03 19.07
N GLY A 54 3.58 1.96 17.75
CA GLY A 54 3.52 3.14 16.89
C GLY A 54 2.88 2.85 15.53
N ALA A 55 2.74 3.92 14.75
CA ALA A 55 2.18 3.87 13.41
C ALA A 55 2.92 4.85 12.50
N LEU A 56 2.96 4.51 11.21
CA LEU A 56 3.42 5.40 10.17
C LEU A 56 2.21 6.01 9.46
N VAL A 57 2.25 7.34 9.26
CA VAL A 57 1.31 8.12 8.44
C VAL A 57 2.12 9.03 7.52
N TYR A 58 1.63 9.26 6.31
CA TYR A 58 2.28 10.16 5.37
C TYR A 58 1.80 11.61 5.54
N ASP A 59 0.48 11.81 5.55
CA ASP A 59 -0.11 13.15 5.71
C ASP A 59 -0.14 13.57 7.18
N VAL A 60 0.39 14.77 7.48
CA VAL A 60 0.46 15.34 8.83
C VAL A 60 -0.92 15.46 9.47
N ALA A 61 -1.97 15.70 8.69
CA ALA A 61 -3.34 15.78 9.20
C ALA A 61 -3.84 14.45 9.78
N LEU A 62 -3.19 13.33 9.49
CA LEU A 62 -3.51 12.01 10.06
C LEU A 62 -2.81 11.75 11.39
N VAL A 63 -1.81 12.56 11.79
CA VAL A 63 -1.06 12.37 13.04
C VAL A 63 -2.01 12.38 14.24
N GLN A 64 -2.84 13.41 14.39
CA GLN A 64 -3.72 13.55 15.55
C GLN A 64 -4.84 12.47 15.60
N PRO A 65 -5.55 12.17 14.50
CA PRO A 65 -6.53 11.08 14.47
C PRO A 65 -5.93 9.72 14.84
N VAL A 66 -4.75 9.40 14.30
CA VAL A 66 -4.06 8.12 14.58
C VAL A 66 -3.52 8.09 16.00
N ALA A 67 -2.89 9.15 16.49
CA ALA A 67 -2.42 9.24 17.88
C ALA A 67 -3.57 9.03 18.88
N THR A 68 -4.73 9.64 18.62
CA THR A 68 -5.93 9.48 19.46
C THR A 68 -6.40 8.01 19.49
N ALA A 69 -6.35 7.30 18.37
CA ALA A 69 -6.68 5.88 18.31
C ALA A 69 -5.73 5.03 19.16
N PHE A 70 -4.42 5.30 19.09
CA PHE A 70 -3.41 4.59 19.89
C PHE A 70 -3.56 4.85 21.39
N THR A 71 -3.79 6.10 21.80
CA THR A 71 -4.02 6.45 23.21
C THR A 71 -5.23 5.69 23.78
N LYS A 72 -6.34 5.65 23.04
CA LYS A 72 -7.54 4.92 23.45
C LYS A 72 -7.30 3.42 23.56
N ALA A 73 -6.60 2.82 22.58
CA ALA A 73 -6.31 1.39 22.58
C ALA A 73 -5.40 0.97 23.74
N ARG A 74 -4.41 1.81 24.12
CA ARG A 74 -3.53 1.54 25.27
C ARG A 74 -4.26 1.54 26.61
N ALA A 75 -5.24 2.42 26.77
CA ALA A 75 -6.03 2.50 28.00
C ALA A 75 -6.90 1.25 28.23
N SER A 76 -7.19 0.47 27.19
CA SER A 76 -8.05 -0.71 27.23
C SER A 76 -7.30 -2.04 27.05
N SER A 77 -5.99 -2.02 26.87
CA SER A 77 -5.26 -3.21 26.41
C SER A 77 -4.81 -4.13 27.55
N ASN A 78 -5.40 -5.33 27.63
CA ASN A 78 -4.86 -6.50 28.33
C ASN A 78 -4.42 -7.55 27.29
N ILE A 79 -3.33 -7.27 26.58
CA ILE A 79 -2.87 -8.14 25.48
C ILE A 79 -2.12 -9.35 26.06
N SER A 80 -2.88 -10.40 26.35
CA SER A 80 -2.34 -11.75 26.52
C SER A 80 -2.63 -12.53 25.23
N ARG A 81 -1.58 -12.86 24.48
CA ARG A 81 -1.67 -13.69 23.27
C ARG A 81 -0.62 -14.78 23.35
N VAL A 82 -1.04 -16.01 23.08
CA VAL A 82 -0.14 -17.17 23.03
C VAL A 82 0.73 -17.07 21.77
N PHE A 83 2.04 -17.28 21.94
CA PHE A 83 2.98 -17.38 20.84
C PHE A 83 3.05 -18.85 20.38
N ASP A 84 2.58 -19.12 19.16
CA ASP A 84 2.66 -20.43 18.52
C ASP A 84 3.49 -20.31 17.22
N GLU A 85 4.74 -20.74 17.31
CA GLU A 85 5.72 -20.62 16.22
C GLU A 85 5.37 -21.45 14.99
N ALA A 86 4.81 -22.65 15.19
CA ALA A 86 4.41 -23.54 14.11
C ALA A 86 3.25 -22.94 13.32
N LEU A 87 2.23 -22.45 14.02
CA LEU A 87 1.08 -21.77 13.41
C LEU A 87 1.51 -20.53 12.60
N PHE A 88 2.44 -19.73 13.13
CA PHE A 88 2.92 -18.56 12.39
C PHE A 88 3.71 -18.94 11.14
N THR A 89 4.55 -19.97 11.21
CA THR A 89 5.35 -20.43 10.07
C THR A 89 4.47 -20.86 8.89
N GLU A 90 3.44 -21.67 9.15
CA GLU A 90 2.48 -22.08 8.12
C GLU A 90 1.76 -20.86 7.51
N LYS A 91 1.29 -19.95 8.35
CA LYS A 91 0.58 -18.74 7.89
C LYS A 91 1.48 -17.80 7.07
N LEU A 92 2.75 -17.66 7.41
CA LEU A 92 3.69 -16.80 6.67
C LEU A 92 3.95 -17.30 5.24
N LEU A 93 3.89 -18.61 5.02
CA LEU A 93 4.10 -19.22 3.71
C LEU A 93 2.80 -19.41 2.92
N SER A 94 1.65 -19.11 3.52
CA SER A 94 0.37 -19.18 2.83
C SER A 94 0.24 -18.05 1.80
N LEU A 95 0.01 -18.42 0.54
CA LEU A 95 -0.18 -17.44 -0.53
C LEU A 95 -1.54 -16.75 -0.39
N PRO A 96 -1.60 -15.41 -0.56
CA PRO A 96 -2.88 -14.70 -0.54
C PRO A 96 -3.75 -15.17 -1.72
N ARG A 97 -5.05 -15.34 -1.45
CA ARG A 97 -6.03 -15.64 -2.50
C ARG A 97 -6.57 -14.33 -3.05
N GLY A 98 -6.70 -14.25 -4.38
CA GLY A 98 -7.21 -13.07 -5.07
C GLY A 98 -7.35 -13.33 -6.56
N ARG A 99 -7.91 -12.35 -7.26
CA ARG A 99 -8.07 -12.36 -8.71
C ARG A 99 -7.39 -11.14 -9.29
N VAL A 100 -6.85 -11.28 -10.50
CA VAL A 100 -6.28 -10.16 -11.23
C VAL A 100 -7.39 -9.52 -12.05
N THR A 101 -7.58 -8.22 -11.89
CA THR A 101 -8.57 -7.43 -12.65
C THR A 101 -7.85 -6.50 -13.62
N MET A 102 -8.53 -6.07 -14.69
CA MET A 102 -7.97 -5.08 -15.61
C MET A 102 -7.50 -3.81 -14.89
N LYS A 103 -8.31 -3.33 -13.94
CA LYS A 103 -7.98 -2.18 -13.08
C LYS A 103 -6.71 -2.38 -12.26
N SER A 104 -6.45 -3.60 -11.78
CA SER A 104 -5.21 -3.90 -11.04
C SER A 104 -3.97 -3.89 -11.93
N VAL A 105 -4.09 -4.35 -13.18
CA VAL A 105 -3.01 -4.28 -14.17
C VAL A 105 -2.71 -2.83 -14.52
N GLU A 106 -3.74 -2.04 -14.84
CA GLU A 106 -3.61 -0.60 -15.14
C GLU A 106 -2.99 0.18 -13.97
N MET A 107 -3.42 -0.09 -12.74
CA MET A 107 -2.85 0.55 -11.55
C MET A 107 -1.37 0.25 -11.40
N ASN A 108 -0.97 -1.02 -11.54
CA ASN A 108 0.44 -1.40 -11.40
C ASN A 108 1.31 -0.77 -12.49
N VAL A 109 0.82 -0.71 -13.73
CA VAL A 109 1.51 -0.01 -14.82
C VAL A 109 1.67 1.47 -14.50
N ARG A 110 0.57 2.12 -14.08
CA ARG A 110 0.56 3.55 -13.78
C ARG A 110 1.52 3.91 -12.64
N VAL A 111 1.46 3.17 -11.52
CA VAL A 111 2.32 3.41 -10.35
C VAL A 111 3.79 3.21 -10.72
N ALA A 112 4.14 2.08 -11.35
CA ALA A 112 5.53 1.79 -11.70
C ALA A 112 6.10 2.83 -12.68
N LEU A 113 5.32 3.22 -13.70
CA LEU A 113 5.74 4.22 -14.69
C LEU A 113 5.92 5.59 -14.04
N LEU A 114 4.91 6.09 -13.33
CA LEU A 114 4.96 7.42 -12.72
C LEU A 114 6.08 7.50 -11.68
N TYR A 115 6.26 6.48 -10.86
CA TYR A 115 7.35 6.45 -9.88
C TYR A 115 8.71 6.51 -10.55
N VAL A 116 8.99 5.68 -11.55
CA VAL A 116 10.29 5.68 -12.24
C VAL A 116 10.54 7.02 -12.92
N LEU A 117 9.53 7.63 -13.54
CA LEU A 117 9.67 8.97 -14.11
C LEU A 117 10.06 9.99 -13.03
N HIS A 118 9.31 10.07 -11.92
CA HIS A 118 9.60 11.00 -10.83
C HIS A 118 10.99 10.76 -10.23
N TRP A 119 11.38 9.49 -10.05
CA TRP A 119 12.69 9.12 -9.54
C TRP A 119 13.83 9.59 -10.44
N LEU A 120 13.67 9.50 -11.76
CA LEU A 120 14.63 10.04 -12.74
C LEU A 120 14.72 11.57 -12.71
N TYR A 121 13.70 12.25 -12.20
CA TYR A 121 13.68 13.69 -11.92
C TYR A 121 13.94 14.02 -10.44
N GLU A 122 14.69 13.16 -9.75
CA GLU A 122 15.14 13.36 -8.36
C GLU A 122 14.00 13.43 -7.32
N GLN A 123 12.80 12.96 -7.65
CA GLN A 123 11.65 12.89 -6.75
C GLN A 123 11.42 11.45 -6.28
N GLY A 124 11.73 11.18 -5.01
CA GLY A 124 11.63 9.85 -4.40
C GLY A 124 10.21 9.36 -4.07
N THR A 125 9.18 10.15 -4.39
CA THR A 125 7.77 9.81 -4.16
C THR A 125 6.87 10.45 -5.22
N VAL A 126 5.77 9.80 -5.56
CA VAL A 126 4.71 10.35 -6.43
C VAL A 126 3.34 10.16 -5.78
N VAL A 127 2.37 11.02 -6.08
CA VAL A 127 1.00 10.84 -5.59
C VAL A 127 0.12 10.27 -6.70
N VAL A 128 -0.41 9.07 -6.49
CA VAL A 128 -1.32 8.39 -7.43
C VAL A 128 -2.64 8.11 -6.72
N ASN A 129 -3.75 8.63 -7.27
CA ASN A 129 -5.10 8.42 -6.73
C ASN A 129 -5.23 8.77 -5.22
N GLY A 130 -4.62 9.87 -4.79
CA GLY A 130 -4.64 10.33 -3.40
C GLY A 130 -3.79 9.51 -2.44
N ARG A 131 -2.84 8.72 -2.95
CA ARG A 131 -1.87 7.96 -2.14
C ARG A 131 -0.45 8.32 -2.53
N VAL A 132 0.43 8.46 -1.56
CA VAL A 132 1.87 8.50 -1.82
C VAL A 132 2.34 7.12 -2.24
N GLU A 133 3.17 7.08 -3.28
CA GLU A 133 3.83 5.89 -3.77
C GLU A 133 5.34 6.12 -3.76
N ASP A 134 6.07 5.13 -3.25
CA ASP A 134 7.54 5.12 -3.16
C ASP A 134 8.13 3.96 -3.96
N SER A 135 9.44 3.70 -3.78
CA SER A 135 10.12 2.60 -4.46
C SER A 135 9.53 1.24 -4.11
N ALA A 136 9.07 1.04 -2.87
CA ALA A 136 8.48 -0.22 -2.47
C ALA A 136 7.16 -0.46 -3.21
N THR A 137 6.32 0.57 -3.43
CA THR A 137 5.12 0.40 -4.25
C THR A 137 5.48 0.11 -5.71
N ALA A 138 6.43 0.82 -6.29
CA ALA A 138 6.85 0.56 -7.68
C ALA A 138 7.40 -0.86 -7.86
N GLU A 139 8.18 -1.34 -6.90
CA GLU A 139 8.75 -2.69 -6.88
C GLU A 139 7.68 -3.77 -6.82
N ILE A 140 6.69 -3.66 -5.92
CA ILE A 140 5.61 -4.65 -5.88
C ILE A 140 4.75 -4.59 -7.15
N SER A 141 4.49 -3.39 -7.70
CA SER A 141 3.74 -3.23 -8.94
C SER A 141 4.44 -3.90 -10.12
N ARG A 142 5.75 -3.67 -10.32
CA ARG A 142 6.48 -4.34 -11.42
C ARG A 142 6.63 -5.85 -11.19
N ALA A 143 6.79 -6.29 -9.95
CA ALA A 143 6.92 -7.71 -9.61
C ALA A 143 5.62 -8.47 -9.86
N GLN A 144 4.47 -7.87 -9.51
CA GLN A 144 3.15 -8.43 -9.81
C GLN A 144 2.91 -8.53 -11.32
N LEU A 145 3.20 -7.47 -12.09
CA LEU A 145 3.08 -7.53 -13.55
C LEU A 145 3.95 -8.64 -14.15
N TRP A 146 5.21 -8.74 -13.70
CA TRP A 146 6.11 -9.80 -14.15
C TRP A 146 5.56 -11.20 -13.82
N GLN A 147 5.12 -11.43 -12.58
CA GLN A 147 4.54 -12.72 -12.18
C GLN A 147 3.29 -13.06 -13.00
N TRP A 148 2.40 -12.08 -13.23
CA TRP A 148 1.15 -12.31 -13.95
C TRP A 148 1.39 -12.62 -15.42
N VAL A 149 2.34 -11.95 -16.08
CA VAL A 149 2.76 -12.26 -17.45
C VAL A 149 3.42 -13.64 -17.50
N TYR A 150 4.35 -13.93 -16.59
CA TYR A 150 5.10 -15.17 -16.58
C TYR A 150 4.20 -16.40 -16.37
N HIS A 151 3.26 -16.30 -15.43
CA HIS A 151 2.33 -17.37 -15.10
C HIS A 151 1.03 -17.33 -15.93
N ARG A 152 0.91 -16.41 -16.90
CA ARG A 152 -0.26 -16.28 -17.78
C ARG A 152 -1.59 -16.19 -17.00
N VAL A 153 -1.58 -15.35 -15.96
CA VAL A 153 -2.72 -15.24 -15.03
C VAL A 153 -3.94 -14.68 -15.77
N PRO A 154 -5.13 -15.31 -15.66
CA PRO A 154 -6.34 -14.83 -16.30
C PRO A 154 -6.79 -13.49 -15.71
N ILE A 155 -7.38 -12.65 -16.56
CA ILE A 155 -8.02 -11.41 -16.14
C ILE A 155 -9.47 -11.72 -15.79
N GLU A 156 -9.88 -11.34 -14.59
CA GLU A 156 -11.24 -11.56 -14.11
C GLU A 156 -12.26 -10.88 -15.02
N GLY A 157 -13.30 -11.63 -15.40
CA GLY A 157 -14.39 -11.13 -16.23
C GLY A 157 -14.07 -11.07 -17.72
N THR A 158 -12.90 -11.54 -18.15
CA THR A 158 -12.53 -11.59 -19.58
C THR A 158 -11.99 -12.98 -19.96
N PRO A 159 -11.96 -13.33 -21.25
CA PRO A 159 -11.29 -14.56 -21.72
C PRO A 159 -9.76 -14.40 -21.82
N GLU A 160 -9.23 -13.23 -21.48
CA GLU A 160 -7.83 -12.87 -21.72
C GLU A 160 -6.93 -13.18 -20.52
N GLN A 161 -5.63 -13.21 -20.79
CA GLN A 161 -4.58 -13.39 -19.79
C GLN A 161 -3.67 -12.16 -19.81
N VAL A 162 -3.06 -11.85 -18.68
CA VAL A 162 -2.04 -10.80 -18.63
C VAL A 162 -0.88 -11.20 -19.54
N SER A 163 -0.50 -10.32 -20.46
CA SER A 163 0.58 -10.56 -21.41
C SER A 163 1.46 -9.32 -21.59
N ALA A 164 2.69 -9.54 -22.05
CA ALA A 164 3.66 -8.47 -22.26
C ALA A 164 3.17 -7.42 -23.27
N SER A 165 2.48 -7.83 -24.34
CA SER A 165 1.91 -6.92 -25.34
C SER A 165 0.91 -5.95 -24.71
N TRP A 166 0.01 -6.45 -23.85
CA TRP A 166 -0.94 -5.62 -23.12
C TRP A 166 -0.25 -4.62 -22.19
N VAL A 167 0.75 -5.06 -21.43
CA VAL A 167 1.54 -4.17 -20.55
C VAL A 167 2.24 -3.08 -21.35
N ILE A 168 2.83 -3.42 -22.51
CA ILE A 168 3.48 -2.45 -23.41
C ILE A 168 2.46 -1.44 -23.95
N VAL A 169 1.28 -1.89 -24.39
CA VAL A 169 0.22 -0.99 -24.86
C VAL A 169 -0.22 -0.04 -23.74
N LEU A 170 -0.44 -0.55 -22.53
CA LEU A 170 -0.80 0.27 -21.37
C LEU A 170 0.31 1.25 -20.98
N LEU A 171 1.58 0.87 -21.09
CA LEU A 171 2.70 1.80 -20.89
C LEU A 171 2.64 2.94 -21.91
N LEU A 172 2.48 2.61 -23.20
CA LEU A 172 2.39 3.62 -24.27
C LEU A 172 1.17 4.54 -24.12
N LEU A 173 0.03 4.00 -23.69
CA LEU A 173 -1.17 4.80 -23.38
C LEU A 173 -0.97 5.64 -22.12
N GLY A 174 -0.33 5.08 -21.08
CA GLY A 174 0.01 5.78 -19.85
C GLY A 174 0.94 6.97 -20.09
N PHE A 175 1.92 6.83 -21.00
CA PHE A 175 2.74 7.96 -21.47
C PHE A 175 1.92 9.07 -22.13
N ARG A 176 0.83 8.72 -22.82
CA ARG A 176 -0.05 9.70 -23.51
C ARG A 176 -1.08 10.34 -22.58
N LEU A 177 -1.49 9.64 -21.52
CA LEU A 177 -2.51 10.07 -20.55
C LEU A 177 -1.93 10.76 -19.32
N ALA A 178 -0.62 10.65 -19.11
CA ALA A 178 0.05 11.40 -18.08
C ALA A 178 0.20 12.85 -18.55
N ASP A 179 -0.91 13.60 -18.54
CA ASP A 179 -0.92 15.07 -18.70
C ASP A 179 -0.08 15.75 -17.58
N ASP A 180 0.21 15.02 -16.49
CA ASP A 180 1.16 15.39 -15.43
C ASP A 180 2.64 15.44 -15.91
N ILE A 181 2.96 14.88 -17.09
CA ILE A 181 4.31 14.92 -17.67
C ILE A 181 4.69 16.32 -18.18
N VAL A 182 3.72 17.18 -18.51
CA VAL A 182 3.99 18.54 -19.01
C VAL A 182 4.78 19.36 -17.99
N VAL A 183 4.66 19.06 -16.69
CA VAL A 183 5.40 19.74 -15.63
C VAL A 183 6.87 19.28 -15.56
N LEU A 184 7.19 18.05 -15.96
CA LEU A 184 8.55 17.49 -15.91
C LEU A 184 9.44 17.96 -17.07
N PHE A 185 8.86 18.42 -18.18
CA PHE A 185 9.59 18.97 -19.34
C PHE A 185 9.62 20.51 -19.39
N ALA A 186 9.14 21.20 -18.35
CA ALA A 186 9.05 22.66 -18.30
C ALA A 186 10.20 23.34 -17.52
N ILE A 187 11.35 22.67 -17.36
CA ILE A 187 12.58 23.22 -16.77
C ILE A 187 13.68 23.29 -17.81
#